data_AF-A0A7S0XY77-F1
#
_entry.id   AF-A0A7S0XY77-F1
#
_cell.length_a   1.000
_cell.length_b   1.000
_cell.length_c   1.000
_cell.angle_alpha   90.00
_cell.angle_beta   90.00
_cell.angle_gamma   90.00
#
_symmetry.space_group_name_H-M   'P 1'
#
loop_
_entity.id
_entity.type
_entity.pdbx_description
1 polymer ?
#
loop_
_entity_poly.entity_id
_entity_poly.type
_entity_poly.pdbx_seq_one_letter_code
_entity_poly.pdbx_strand_id
1 'polypeptide(L)'
;VVSSSNPDLLGIVESVGGQSDSEEEVEESLERGLAKVSWYKQEDNPTTEQVSSLTVVDRIFLYHDVVARRSDPLGQSGYVSDVSILCDCKSVKTGHVTRMVSSRTLTPVQPIKLGTYVVKGMWLGKVQDCYDNVTVRLSDGSVCEFLDAEIQNVCPDGYDPDQHEDDAFGECPYYPGVLVSFSQATLKQADWLKGNRSANVSLGPSRREGRVIAVEPGSASV
;
A
#
# COMPACT_ATOMS: atom_id res chain seq x y z
N VAL A 1 8.78 11.07 -7.63
CA VAL A 1 9.62 11.21 -6.43
C VAL A 1 10.64 12.31 -6.65
N VAL A 2 10.78 13.20 -5.68
CA VAL A 2 11.75 14.30 -5.67
C VAL A 2 12.66 14.20 -4.45
N SER A 3 13.82 14.84 -4.50
CA SER A 3 14.63 15.13 -3.32
C SER A 3 14.72 16.64 -3.13
N SER A 4 14.88 17.05 -1.87
CA SER A 4 15.24 18.42 -1.53
C SER A 4 16.74 18.67 -1.78
N SER A 5 17.25 19.83 -1.35
CA SER A 5 18.68 20.11 -1.24
C SER A 5 19.41 19.13 -0.31
N ASN A 6 18.69 18.48 0.61
CA ASN A 6 19.16 17.30 1.32
C ASN A 6 18.81 16.04 0.50
N PRO A 7 19.81 15.35 -0.08
CA PRO A 7 19.55 14.19 -0.95
C PRO A 7 18.97 12.98 -0.21
N ASP A 8 19.08 12.92 1.11
CA ASP A 8 18.54 11.83 1.94
C ASP A 8 17.04 12.01 2.25
N LEU A 9 16.47 13.17 1.94
CA LEU A 9 15.04 13.46 2.11
C LEU A 9 14.33 13.34 0.76
N LEU A 10 13.58 12.25 0.59
CA LEU A 10 12.75 11.97 -0.57
C LEU A 10 11.31 12.41 -0.31
N GLY A 11 10.62 12.86 -1.35
CA GLY A 11 9.21 13.25 -1.28
C GLY A 11 8.41 12.87 -2.53
N ILE A 12 7.09 12.83 -2.38
CA ILE A 12 6.13 12.64 -3.46
C ILE A 12 5.51 14.00 -3.77
N VAL A 13 5.50 14.38 -5.04
CA VAL A 13 4.81 15.59 -5.50
C VAL A 13 3.34 15.24 -5.65
N GLU A 14 2.47 15.88 -4.87
CA GLU A 14 1.02 15.68 -4.90
C GLU A 14 0.37 16.52 -5.99
N SER A 15 0.81 17.77 -6.11
CA SER A 15 0.32 18.70 -7.13
C SER A 15 1.37 19.75 -7.46
N VAL A 16 1.27 20.32 -8.67
CA VAL A 16 2.15 21.37 -9.17
C VAL A 16 1.30 22.53 -9.66
N GLY A 17 1.67 23.74 -9.26
CA GLY A 17 0.95 24.95 -9.63
C GLY A 17 0.96 25.21 -11.14
N GLY A 18 -0.21 25.56 -11.67
CA GLY A 18 -0.44 25.81 -13.10
C GLY A 18 -0.90 24.59 -13.90
N GLN A 19 -1.20 23.45 -13.26
CA GLN A 19 -2.04 22.40 -13.83
C GLN A 19 -3.50 22.67 -13.43
N SER A 20 -4.35 23.03 -14.39
CA SER A 20 -5.79 23.23 -14.20
C SER A 20 -6.50 22.37 -15.22
N ASP A 21 -6.86 21.15 -14.82
CA ASP A 21 -7.60 20.19 -15.66
C ASP A 21 -8.90 19.69 -14.98
N SER A 22 -9.37 20.35 -13.91
CA SER A 22 -10.64 20.01 -13.25
C SER A 22 -11.61 21.21 -13.18
N GLU A 23 -12.82 21.03 -13.71
CA GLU A 23 -13.96 21.94 -13.57
C GLU A 23 -14.75 21.72 -12.28
N GLU A 24 -14.36 20.72 -11.47
CA GLU A 24 -15.03 20.40 -10.21
C GLU A 24 -13.98 20.30 -9.08
N GLU A 25 -14.30 20.99 -7.99
CA GLU A 25 -13.57 21.16 -6.71
C GLU A 25 -12.54 22.30 -6.64
N VAL A 26 -12.86 23.25 -5.74
CA VAL A 26 -12.08 24.44 -5.39
C VAL A 26 -10.99 24.03 -4.39
N GLU A 27 -10.05 23.18 -4.79
CA GLU A 27 -8.76 23.18 -4.11
C GLU A 27 -8.01 24.46 -4.52
N GLU A 28 -7.44 25.19 -3.56
CA GLU A 28 -6.67 26.40 -3.83
C GLU A 28 -5.57 26.08 -4.85
N SER A 29 -5.75 26.56 -6.08
CA SER A 29 -4.81 26.31 -7.17
C SER A 29 -3.44 26.86 -6.79
N LEU A 30 -2.45 25.99 -6.63
CA LEU A 30 -1.07 26.37 -6.33
C LEU A 30 -0.54 27.35 -7.38
N GLU A 31 0.23 28.35 -6.93
CA GLU A 31 0.86 29.30 -7.84
C GLU A 31 1.89 28.60 -8.75
N ARG A 32 2.01 29.08 -9.98
CA ARG A 32 2.93 28.52 -10.96
C ARG A 32 4.36 28.53 -10.43
N GLY A 33 5.00 27.36 -10.48
CA GLY A 33 6.38 27.20 -9.98
C GLY A 33 6.47 26.73 -8.53
N LEU A 34 5.33 26.52 -7.87
CA LEU A 34 5.24 25.83 -6.60
C LEU A 34 4.76 24.38 -6.80
N ALA A 35 5.14 23.51 -5.88
CA ALA A 35 4.67 22.14 -5.79
C ALA A 35 4.33 21.80 -4.34
N LYS A 36 3.26 21.04 -4.13
CA LYS A 36 2.92 20.45 -2.83
C LYS A 36 3.61 19.10 -2.72
N VAL A 37 4.42 18.92 -1.69
CA VAL A 37 5.30 17.74 -1.54
C VAL A 37 5.07 17.09 -0.18
N SER A 38 4.78 15.79 -0.21
CA SER A 38 4.75 14.93 0.97
C SER A 38 6.10 14.27 1.17
N TRP A 39 6.79 14.61 2.26
CA TRP A 39 8.14 14.14 2.55
C TRP A 39 8.15 12.81 3.30
N TYR A 40 8.94 11.86 2.80
CA TYR A 40 9.09 10.55 3.41
C TYR A 40 9.76 10.64 4.78
N LYS A 41 9.13 10.05 5.81
CA LYS A 41 9.50 10.08 7.25
C LYS A 41 9.26 11.41 7.98
N GLN A 42 8.56 12.36 7.36
CA GLN A 42 7.95 13.45 8.12
C GLN A 42 6.48 13.09 8.33
N GLU A 43 6.02 13.16 9.58
CA GLU A 43 4.61 12.98 9.94
C GLU A 43 3.79 14.26 9.72
N ASP A 44 4.45 15.31 9.21
CA ASP A 44 3.83 16.60 8.94
C ASP A 44 3.03 16.60 7.64
N ASN A 45 2.08 17.53 7.57
CA ASN A 45 1.32 17.82 6.35
C ASN A 45 2.25 18.15 5.16
N PRO A 46 1.77 17.92 3.92
CA PRO A 46 2.53 18.26 2.72
C PRO A 46 3.00 19.72 2.74
N THR A 47 4.26 19.97 2.37
CA THR A 47 4.82 21.33 2.33
C THR A 47 4.79 21.91 0.92
N THR A 48 4.65 23.24 0.82
CA THR A 48 4.73 23.95 -0.46
C THR A 48 6.18 24.32 -0.74
N GLU A 49 6.72 23.77 -1.82
CA GLU A 49 8.13 23.91 -2.22
C GLU A 49 8.25 24.62 -3.56
N GLN A 50 9.36 25.30 -3.80
CA GLN A 50 9.66 25.79 -5.15
C GLN A 50 10.06 24.63 -6.05
N VAL A 51 9.46 24.52 -7.24
CA VAL A 51 9.82 23.48 -8.22
C VAL A 51 11.31 23.56 -8.59
N SER A 52 11.89 24.76 -8.57
CA SER A 52 13.31 25.00 -8.85
C SER A 52 14.26 24.47 -7.76
N SER A 53 13.78 24.27 -6.52
CA SER A 53 14.59 23.70 -5.42
C SER A 53 14.52 22.17 -5.36
N LEU A 54 13.65 21.55 -6.16
CA LEU A 54 13.45 20.10 -6.18
C LEU A 54 14.26 19.41 -7.28
N THR A 55 14.83 18.26 -6.96
CA THR A 55 15.46 17.37 -7.94
C THR A 55 14.57 16.15 -8.16
N VAL A 56 14.16 15.89 -9.40
CA VAL A 56 13.43 14.68 -9.74
C VAL A 56 14.35 13.47 -9.62
N VAL A 57 14.05 12.59 -8.67
CA VAL A 57 14.78 11.35 -8.41
C VAL A 57 14.22 10.22 -9.27
N ASP A 58 12.90 10.10 -9.30
CA ASP A 58 12.21 9.06 -10.06
C ASP A 58 10.86 9.56 -10.58
N ARG A 59 10.45 9.03 -11.74
CA ARG A 59 9.14 9.27 -12.34
C ARG A 59 8.44 7.95 -12.53
N ILE A 60 7.20 7.89 -12.07
CA ILE A 60 6.33 6.78 -12.40
C ILE A 60 5.87 7.01 -13.83
N PHE A 61 6.15 6.05 -14.70
CA PHE A 61 5.60 5.99 -16.04
C PHE A 61 4.59 4.84 -16.09
N LEU A 62 3.42 5.13 -16.65
CA LEU A 62 2.44 4.14 -17.01
C LEU A 62 2.57 3.80 -18.49
N TYR A 63 2.10 2.61 -18.84
CA TYR A 63 1.98 2.21 -20.22
C TYR A 63 1.07 3.21 -20.97
N HIS A 64 1.50 3.63 -22.18
CA HIS A 64 0.90 4.69 -22.99
C HIS A 64 1.06 6.14 -22.52
N ASP A 65 1.80 6.42 -21.45
CA ASP A 65 2.15 7.80 -21.13
C ASP A 65 2.89 8.47 -22.30
N VAL A 66 2.54 9.72 -22.60
CA VAL A 66 3.23 10.54 -23.60
C VAL A 66 4.50 11.10 -22.99
N VAL A 67 5.62 10.90 -23.67
CA VAL A 67 6.95 11.32 -23.19
C VAL A 67 7.66 12.17 -24.24
N ALA A 68 8.46 13.11 -23.76
CA ALA A 68 9.36 13.93 -24.56
C ALA A 68 10.72 14.07 -23.86
N ARG A 69 11.75 14.47 -24.60
CA ARG A 69 13.08 14.71 -24.01
C ARG A 69 13.00 15.92 -23.09
N ARG A 70 13.51 15.82 -21.86
CA ARG A 70 13.52 16.95 -20.90
C ARG A 70 14.22 18.19 -21.47
N SER A 71 15.29 18.01 -22.24
CA SER A 71 16.04 19.10 -22.87
C SER A 71 15.31 19.75 -24.05
N ASP A 72 14.29 19.08 -24.60
CA ASP A 72 13.51 19.56 -25.74
C ASP A 72 12.04 19.07 -25.62
N PRO A 73 11.26 19.64 -24.67
CA PRO A 73 9.90 19.16 -24.38
C PRO A 73 8.91 19.38 -25.53
N LEU A 74 9.20 20.34 -26.43
CA LEU A 74 8.37 20.68 -27.59
C LEU A 74 8.85 20.00 -28.88
N GLY A 75 9.93 19.22 -28.82
CA GLY A 75 10.49 18.53 -29.97
C GLY A 75 9.79 17.19 -30.24
N GLN A 76 10.58 16.13 -30.36
CA GLN A 76 10.04 14.80 -30.61
C GLN A 76 9.38 14.21 -29.35
N SER A 77 8.12 13.83 -29.48
CA SER A 77 7.37 13.04 -28.51
C SER A 77 7.29 11.57 -28.90
N GLY A 78 6.93 10.73 -27.93
CA GLY A 78 6.65 9.31 -28.09
C GLY A 78 5.70 8.82 -26.99
N TYR A 79 5.45 7.51 -26.94
CA TYR A 79 4.66 6.88 -25.88
C TYR A 79 5.45 5.75 -25.22
N VAL A 80 5.17 5.50 -23.94
CA VAL A 80 5.75 4.40 -23.18
C VAL A 80 5.15 3.07 -23.65
N SER A 81 6.00 2.16 -24.16
CA SER A 81 5.60 0.85 -24.70
C SER A 81 5.99 -0.35 -23.83
N ASP A 82 6.83 -0.15 -22.81
CA ASP A 82 7.09 -1.15 -21.76
C ASP A 82 7.62 -0.42 -20.53
N VAL A 83 7.26 -0.92 -19.34
CA VAL A 83 7.77 -0.42 -18.06
C VAL A 83 8.35 -1.60 -17.29
N SER A 84 9.61 -1.48 -16.90
CA SER A 84 10.29 -2.47 -16.09
C SER A 84 10.71 -1.85 -14.76
N ILE A 85 10.16 -2.36 -13.67
CA ILE A 85 10.44 -1.87 -12.30
C ILE A 85 11.49 -2.78 -11.67
N LEU A 86 12.53 -2.16 -11.11
CA LEU A 86 13.58 -2.80 -10.34
C LEU A 86 13.51 -2.28 -8.90
N CYS A 87 13.61 -3.17 -7.93
CA CYS A 87 13.58 -2.80 -6.52
C CYS A 87 14.66 -3.51 -5.72
N ASP A 88 15.11 -2.87 -4.65
CA ASP A 88 15.98 -3.49 -3.65
C ASP A 88 15.10 -4.15 -2.58
N CYS A 89 15.25 -5.46 -2.39
CA CYS A 89 14.45 -6.25 -1.45
C CYS A 89 15.28 -6.60 -0.21
N LYS A 90 14.75 -6.32 0.99
CA LYS A 90 15.36 -6.73 2.26
C LYS A 90 14.65 -7.95 2.85
N SER A 91 15.38 -9.03 3.09
CA SER A 91 14.87 -10.21 3.79
C SER A 91 14.53 -9.86 5.24
N VAL A 92 13.29 -10.08 5.65
CA VAL A 92 12.85 -9.86 7.04
C VAL A 92 13.57 -10.81 8.01
N LYS A 93 13.87 -12.05 7.59
CA LYS A 93 14.50 -13.06 8.45
C LYS A 93 16.00 -12.85 8.64
N THR A 94 16.70 -12.46 7.58
CA THR A 94 18.18 -12.41 7.57
C THR A 94 18.73 -10.99 7.51
N GLY A 95 17.90 -9.98 7.23
CA GLY A 95 18.31 -8.60 7.00
C GLY A 95 19.07 -8.36 5.70
N HIS A 96 19.35 -9.41 4.93
CA HIS A 96 20.09 -9.34 3.66
C HIS A 96 19.32 -8.51 2.63
N VAL A 97 20.03 -7.59 1.94
CA VAL A 97 19.47 -6.77 0.86
C VAL A 97 19.91 -7.34 -0.48
N THR A 98 18.94 -7.82 -1.25
CA THR A 98 19.13 -8.21 -2.65
C THR A 98 18.75 -7.01 -3.51
N ARG A 99 19.69 -6.51 -4.31
CA ARG A 99 19.49 -5.31 -5.12
C ARG A 99 19.01 -5.64 -6.53
N MET A 100 18.37 -4.67 -7.17
CA MET A 100 17.99 -4.72 -8.58
C MET A 100 17.10 -5.93 -8.94
N VAL A 101 16.18 -6.29 -8.05
CA VAL A 101 15.23 -7.38 -8.27
C VAL A 101 14.14 -6.89 -9.21
N SER A 102 13.90 -7.63 -10.30
CA SER A 102 12.78 -7.32 -11.20
C SER A 102 11.45 -7.58 -10.51
N SER A 103 10.55 -6.60 -10.55
CA SER A 103 9.18 -6.74 -10.03
C SER A 103 8.42 -7.89 -10.70
N ARG A 104 8.78 -8.27 -11.93
CA ARG A 104 8.21 -9.41 -12.68
C ARG A 104 8.49 -10.76 -12.02
N THR A 105 9.49 -10.83 -11.13
CA THR A 105 9.82 -12.04 -10.36
C THR A 105 9.23 -12.02 -8.96
N LEU A 106 8.58 -10.92 -8.57
CA LEU A 106 7.92 -10.78 -7.28
C LEU A 106 6.44 -11.17 -7.41
N THR A 107 5.91 -11.73 -6.34
CA THR A 107 4.47 -11.98 -6.21
C THR A 107 3.89 -10.92 -5.27
N PRO A 108 2.77 -10.28 -5.65
CA PRO A 108 2.07 -9.39 -4.73
C PRO A 108 1.67 -10.13 -3.45
N VAL A 109 1.74 -9.46 -2.31
CA VAL A 109 1.23 -10.00 -1.04
C VAL A 109 -0.28 -10.23 -1.14
N GLN A 110 -0.99 -9.27 -1.73
CA GLN A 110 -2.41 -9.34 -2.04
C GLN A 110 -2.59 -9.32 -3.56
N PRO A 111 -2.81 -10.47 -4.22
CA PRO A 111 -2.91 -10.56 -5.67
C PRO A 111 -4.27 -10.09 -6.21
N ILE A 112 -5.32 -10.01 -5.37
CA ILE A 112 -6.66 -9.54 -5.74
C ILE A 112 -6.98 -8.31 -4.90
N LYS A 113 -7.22 -7.18 -5.55
CA LYS A 113 -7.57 -5.93 -4.88
C LYS A 113 -8.90 -5.40 -5.40
N LEU A 114 -9.57 -4.61 -4.56
CA LEU A 114 -10.72 -3.81 -4.96
C LEU A 114 -10.45 -3.04 -6.25
N GLY A 115 -11.42 -3.05 -7.15
CA GLY A 115 -11.33 -2.39 -8.44
C GLY A 115 -10.42 -3.06 -9.48
N THR A 116 -9.74 -4.16 -9.14
CA THR A 116 -8.96 -4.94 -10.10
C THR A 116 -9.91 -5.57 -11.13
N TYR A 117 -9.56 -5.47 -12.42
CA TYR A 117 -10.29 -6.17 -13.47
C TYR A 117 -9.88 -7.64 -13.52
N VAL A 118 -10.87 -8.52 -13.62
CA VAL A 118 -10.68 -9.97 -13.72
C VAL A 118 -11.35 -10.51 -14.97
N VAL A 119 -10.76 -11.54 -15.56
CA VAL A 119 -11.25 -12.16 -16.80
C VAL A 119 -11.51 -13.64 -16.55
N LYS A 120 -12.71 -14.10 -16.92
CA LYS A 120 -13.09 -15.52 -16.89
C LYS A 120 -13.77 -15.90 -18.21
N GLY A 121 -13.01 -16.55 -19.10
CA GLY A 121 -13.48 -16.84 -20.45
C GLY A 121 -13.74 -15.55 -21.24
N MET A 122 -14.98 -15.31 -21.65
CA MET A 122 -15.40 -14.10 -22.38
C MET A 122 -15.92 -12.98 -21.46
N TRP A 123 -15.87 -13.18 -20.14
CA TRP A 123 -16.40 -12.22 -19.17
C TRP A 123 -15.28 -11.37 -18.60
N LEU A 124 -15.48 -10.05 -18.67
CA LEU A 124 -14.69 -9.04 -17.96
C LEU A 124 -15.52 -8.57 -16.77
N GLY A 125 -14.95 -8.64 -15.57
CA GLY A 125 -15.56 -8.12 -14.36
C GLY A 125 -14.60 -7.23 -13.59
N LYS A 126 -15.10 -6.53 -12.58
CA LYS A 126 -14.32 -5.65 -11.71
C LYS A 126 -14.60 -6.04 -10.27
N VAL A 127 -13.55 -6.36 -9.52
CA VAL A 127 -13.67 -6.77 -8.11
C VAL A 127 -14.39 -5.68 -7.31
N GLN A 128 -15.53 -6.02 -6.70
CA GLN A 128 -16.34 -5.12 -5.88
C GLN A 128 -15.95 -5.21 -4.41
N ASP A 129 -15.68 -6.43 -3.93
CA ASP A 129 -15.20 -6.73 -2.58
C ASP A 129 -14.08 -7.78 -2.64
N CYS A 130 -13.09 -7.68 -1.76
CA CYS A 130 -12.10 -8.72 -1.57
C CYS A 130 -11.65 -8.79 -0.11
N TYR A 131 -11.44 -10.01 0.38
CA TYR A 131 -10.98 -10.28 1.73
C TYR A 131 -9.76 -11.20 1.68
N ASP A 132 -8.88 -11.05 2.66
CA ASP A 132 -7.70 -11.89 2.83
C ASP A 132 -7.88 -12.83 4.02
N ASN A 133 -7.36 -14.05 3.89
CA ASN A 133 -7.19 -14.95 5.02
C ASN A 133 -5.86 -14.61 5.72
N VAL A 134 -5.93 -14.31 7.02
CA VAL A 134 -4.78 -13.81 7.78
C VAL A 134 -4.37 -14.83 8.84
N THR A 135 -3.19 -15.41 8.68
CA THR A 135 -2.61 -16.29 9.69
C THR A 135 -1.78 -15.48 10.68
N VAL A 136 -2.11 -15.61 11.97
CA VAL A 136 -1.50 -14.87 13.08
C VAL A 136 -0.85 -15.81 14.08
N ARG A 137 0.35 -15.44 14.53
CA ARG A 137 1.04 -16.08 15.66
C ARG A 137 0.92 -15.22 16.91
N LEU A 138 0.40 -15.82 17.98
CA LEU A 138 0.30 -15.19 19.30
C LEU A 138 1.65 -15.28 20.05
N SER A 139 1.80 -14.48 21.12
CA SER A 139 3.01 -14.44 21.94
C SER A 139 3.34 -15.77 22.64
N ASP A 140 2.34 -16.60 22.94
CA ASP A 140 2.48 -17.95 23.49
C ASP A 140 2.91 -18.99 22.43
N GLY A 141 3.07 -18.58 21.17
CA GLY A 141 3.41 -19.44 20.05
C GLY A 141 2.24 -20.22 19.45
N SER A 142 1.01 -20.00 19.92
CA SER A 142 -0.20 -20.47 19.26
C SER A 142 -0.39 -19.80 17.91
N VAL A 143 -1.07 -20.49 16.99
CA VAL A 143 -1.31 -20.02 15.62
C VAL A 143 -2.78 -20.19 15.30
N CYS A 144 -3.39 -19.11 14.84
CA CYS A 144 -4.77 -19.07 14.39
C CYS A 144 -4.88 -18.33 13.05
N GLU A 145 -5.90 -18.66 12.29
CA GLU A 145 -6.23 -18.06 11.00
C GLU A 145 -7.58 -17.37 11.10
N PHE A 146 -7.64 -16.15 10.56
CA PHE A 146 -8.87 -15.39 10.39
C PHE A 146 -9.25 -15.44 8.92
N LEU A 147 -10.33 -16.16 8.61
CA LEU A 147 -10.87 -16.20 7.25
C LEU A 147 -11.60 -14.89 6.95
N ASP A 148 -11.46 -14.43 5.71
CA ASP A 148 -12.07 -13.19 5.22
C ASP A 148 -11.91 -12.02 6.22
N ALA A 149 -10.66 -11.77 6.64
CA ALA A 149 -10.35 -10.86 7.73
C ALA A 149 -10.76 -9.42 7.39
N GLU A 150 -11.65 -8.87 8.21
CA GLU A 150 -12.01 -7.45 8.18
C GLU A 150 -11.06 -6.64 9.05
N ILE A 151 -10.60 -5.50 8.54
CA ILE A 151 -9.68 -4.59 9.24
C ILE A 151 -10.23 -4.15 10.61
N GLN A 152 -11.55 -3.99 10.71
CA GLN A 152 -12.24 -3.63 11.96
C GLN A 152 -12.08 -4.69 13.05
N ASN A 153 -11.99 -5.96 12.64
CA ASN A 153 -11.98 -7.13 13.51
C ASN A 153 -10.55 -7.60 13.81
N VAL A 154 -9.68 -7.57 12.79
CA VAL A 154 -8.25 -7.87 12.86
C VAL A 154 -7.50 -6.60 12.47
N CYS A 155 -7.33 -5.72 13.44
CA CYS A 155 -6.87 -4.35 13.25
C CYS A 155 -5.32 -4.29 13.27
N PRO A 156 -4.66 -3.90 12.17
CA PRO A 156 -3.23 -3.61 12.16
C PRO A 156 -2.86 -2.52 13.17
N ASP A 157 -1.72 -2.68 13.82
CA ASP A 157 -1.18 -1.67 14.72
C ASP A 157 -0.89 -0.37 13.96
N GLY A 158 -1.35 0.76 14.50
CA GLY A 158 -1.27 2.07 13.85
C GLY A 158 -2.38 2.39 12.83
N TYR A 159 -3.34 1.49 12.59
CA TYR A 159 -4.51 1.78 11.75
C TYR A 159 -5.63 2.43 12.57
N ASP A 160 -6.07 3.62 12.16
CA ASP A 160 -7.23 4.31 12.76
C ASP A 160 -8.45 4.20 11.82
N PRO A 161 -9.42 3.32 12.09
CA PRO A 161 -10.58 3.13 11.23
C PRO A 161 -11.42 4.40 11.02
N ASP A 162 -11.34 5.39 11.92
CA ASP A 162 -12.11 6.63 11.85
C ASP A 162 -11.43 7.71 10.97
N GLN A 163 -10.18 7.51 10.55
CA GLN A 163 -9.41 8.47 9.73
C GLN A 163 -9.27 8.09 8.25
N HIS A 164 -9.68 6.88 7.87
CA HIS A 164 -9.38 6.29 6.54
C HIS A 164 -10.65 5.94 5.73
N GLU A 165 -11.77 6.66 5.94
CA GLU A 165 -13.03 6.42 5.21
C GLU A 165 -12.90 6.61 3.69
N ASP A 166 -11.95 7.42 3.22
CA ASP A 166 -11.75 7.80 1.81
C ASP A 166 -10.54 7.14 1.12
N ASP A 167 -9.89 6.15 1.75
CA ASP A 167 -8.76 5.44 1.12
C ASP A 167 -9.25 4.41 0.08
N ALA A 168 -9.88 4.94 -0.98
CA ALA A 168 -10.31 4.26 -2.19
C ALA A 168 -9.13 3.68 -3.02
N PHE A 169 -7.90 3.75 -2.49
CA PHE A 169 -6.69 3.18 -3.09
C PHE A 169 -5.89 2.26 -2.13
N GLY A 170 -6.53 1.21 -1.64
CA GLY A 170 -5.89 -0.12 -1.65
C GLY A 170 -4.68 -0.32 -0.74
N GLU A 171 -4.85 -0.08 0.55
CA GLU A 171 -3.90 -0.62 1.52
C GLU A 171 -4.03 -2.15 1.54
N CYS A 172 -2.89 -2.82 1.48
CA CYS A 172 -2.75 -4.23 1.80
C CYS A 172 -2.47 -4.26 3.31
N PRO A 173 -3.52 -4.20 4.17
CA PRO A 173 -3.35 -3.97 5.61
C PRO A 173 -2.52 -5.07 6.27
N TYR A 174 -2.53 -6.25 5.65
CA TYR A 174 -1.85 -7.43 6.13
C TYR A 174 -0.63 -7.73 5.28
N TYR A 175 0.52 -7.86 5.94
CA TYR A 175 1.70 -8.50 5.38
C TYR A 175 2.48 -9.22 6.49
N PRO A 176 3.28 -10.25 6.15
CA PRO A 176 4.06 -10.96 7.15
C PRO A 176 4.95 -10.01 7.96
N GLY A 177 4.75 -10.00 9.28
CA GLY A 177 5.49 -9.17 10.21
C GLY A 177 4.68 -8.07 10.89
N VAL A 178 3.51 -7.70 10.35
CA VAL A 178 2.57 -6.73 10.96
C VAL A 178 2.10 -7.24 12.32
N LEU A 179 2.03 -6.33 13.29
CA LEU A 179 1.33 -6.59 14.55
C LEU A 179 -0.15 -6.28 14.34
N VAL A 180 -1.03 -7.21 14.70
CA VAL A 180 -2.47 -7.03 14.63
C VAL A 180 -3.08 -7.25 16.00
N SER A 181 -4.21 -6.61 16.23
CA SER A 181 -5.00 -6.72 17.45
C SER A 181 -6.44 -7.09 17.12
N PHE A 182 -7.07 -7.86 17.99
CA PHE A 182 -8.42 -8.37 17.80
C PHE A 182 -9.11 -8.63 19.13
N SER A 183 -10.44 -8.62 19.10
CA SER A 183 -11.26 -8.91 20.29
C SER A 183 -11.25 -10.40 20.62
N GLN A 184 -11.64 -10.76 21.85
CA GLN A 184 -11.94 -12.15 22.18
C GLN A 184 -13.06 -12.76 21.33
N ALA A 185 -14.04 -11.96 20.88
CA ALA A 185 -15.13 -12.44 20.04
C ALA A 185 -14.61 -12.85 18.66
N THR A 186 -13.76 -12.02 18.07
CA THR A 186 -13.07 -12.31 16.80
C THR A 186 -12.17 -13.54 16.94
N LEU A 187 -11.38 -13.63 18.01
CA LEU A 187 -10.51 -14.78 18.27
C LEU A 187 -11.29 -16.10 18.45
N LYS A 188 -12.54 -16.04 18.92
CA LYS A 188 -13.43 -17.22 19.00
C LYS A 188 -13.81 -17.75 17.62
N GLN A 189 -13.91 -16.88 16.62
CA GLN A 189 -14.28 -17.23 15.25
C GLN A 189 -13.08 -17.72 14.43
N ALA A 190 -11.85 -17.44 14.87
CA ALA A 190 -10.63 -17.88 14.22
C ALA A 190 -10.46 -19.40 14.21
N ASP A 191 -9.86 -19.91 13.13
CA ASP A 191 -9.48 -21.31 12.99
C ASP A 191 -8.12 -21.56 13.65
N TRP A 192 -8.05 -22.54 14.56
CA TRP A 192 -6.85 -22.80 15.34
C TRP A 192 -5.97 -23.85 14.66
N LEU A 193 -4.83 -23.40 14.13
CA LEU A 193 -3.85 -24.27 13.48
C LEU A 193 -2.87 -24.90 14.48
N LYS A 194 -2.59 -24.19 15.60
CA LYS A 194 -1.72 -24.68 16.68
C LYS A 194 -2.09 -24.03 18.02
N GLY A 195 -2.05 -24.80 19.10
CA GLY A 195 -2.20 -24.28 20.48
C GLY A 195 -3.57 -24.60 21.09
N ASN A 196 -3.82 -24.06 22.29
CA ASN A 196 -5.05 -24.33 23.05
C ASN A 196 -6.03 -23.16 22.92
N ARG A 197 -7.09 -23.35 22.13
CA ARG A 197 -8.18 -22.40 21.93
C ARG A 197 -8.82 -21.97 23.25
N SER A 198 -9.20 -22.94 24.09
CA SER A 198 -9.93 -22.67 25.34
C SER A 198 -9.12 -21.83 26.31
N ALA A 199 -7.82 -22.12 26.47
CA ALA A 199 -6.94 -21.32 27.33
C ALA A 199 -6.82 -19.87 26.84
N ASN A 200 -6.70 -19.68 25.52
CA ASN A 200 -6.49 -18.37 24.94
C ASN A 200 -7.76 -17.51 24.87
N VAL A 201 -8.92 -18.14 24.71
CA VAL A 201 -10.21 -17.47 24.61
C VAL A 201 -10.82 -17.19 25.98
N SER A 202 -10.75 -18.13 26.92
CA SER A 202 -11.49 -18.06 28.19
C SER A 202 -10.71 -17.40 29.34
N LEU A 203 -9.37 -17.40 29.27
CA LEU A 203 -8.50 -16.87 30.33
C LEU A 203 -7.64 -15.69 29.84
N GLY A 204 -7.80 -15.27 28.59
CA GLY A 204 -7.03 -14.17 28.02
C GLY A 204 -7.59 -12.78 28.35
N PRO A 205 -6.85 -11.70 28.08
CA PRO A 205 -7.38 -10.33 28.10
C PRO A 205 -8.48 -10.13 27.03
N SER A 206 -9.28 -9.08 27.19
CA SER A 206 -10.41 -8.74 26.28
C SER A 206 -9.96 -8.43 24.85
N ARG A 207 -8.77 -7.82 24.71
CA ARG A 207 -8.07 -7.59 23.45
C ARG A 207 -6.80 -8.42 23.43
N ARG A 208 -6.52 -9.04 22.29
CA ARG A 208 -5.35 -9.88 22.06
C ARG A 208 -4.58 -9.34 20.88
N GLU A 209 -3.27 -9.57 20.91
CA GLU A 209 -2.36 -9.19 19.85
C GLU A 209 -1.62 -10.42 19.33
N GLY A 210 -1.21 -10.34 18.07
CA GLY A 210 -0.39 -11.34 17.44
C GLY A 210 0.27 -10.79 16.18
N ARG A 211 1.26 -11.52 15.69
CA ARG A 211 2.02 -11.14 14.50
C ARG A 211 1.50 -11.90 13.30
N VAL A 212 1.20 -11.20 12.21
CA VAL A 212 0.86 -11.81 10.92
C VAL A 212 2.08 -12.60 10.42
N ILE A 213 1.87 -13.86 10.06
CA ILE A 213 2.93 -14.74 9.55
C ILE A 213 2.68 -15.22 8.12
N ALA A 214 1.43 -15.18 7.66
CA ALA A 214 1.03 -15.45 6.28
C ALA A 214 -0.26 -14.70 5.96
N VAL A 215 -0.44 -14.36 4.70
CA VAL A 215 -1.63 -13.74 4.13
C VAL A 215 -1.92 -14.48 2.83
N GLU A 216 -3.14 -14.95 2.66
CA GLU A 216 -3.58 -15.70 1.47
C GLU A 216 -4.88 -15.08 0.95
N PRO A 217 -5.16 -15.15 -0.37
CA PRO A 217 -6.44 -14.68 -0.90
C PRO A 217 -7.60 -15.44 -0.26
N GLY A 218 -8.55 -14.71 0.31
CA GLY A 218 -9.81 -15.24 0.81
C GLY A 218 -10.86 -15.24 -0.29
N SER A 219 -11.99 -14.58 -0.02
CA SER A 219 -13.09 -14.40 -0.96
C SER A 219 -12.99 -13.08 -1.75
N ALA A 220 -13.59 -13.09 -2.95
CA ALA A 220 -13.76 -11.88 -3.76
C ALA A 220 -15.10 -11.92 -4.51
N SER A 221 -15.76 -10.77 -4.60
CA SER A 221 -16.97 -10.54 -5.39
C SER A 221 -16.65 -9.73 -6.65
N VAL A 222 -17.36 -10.00 -7.74
CA VAL A 222 -17.13 -9.44 -9.09
C VAL A 222 -18.45 -9.01 -9.70
#